data_AF-A0A2C5Z4P4-F1
#
_entry.id   AF-A0A2C5Z4P4-F1
#
_cell.length_a   1.000
_cell.length_b   1.000
_cell.length_c   1.000
_cell.angle_alpha   90.00
_cell.angle_beta   90.00
_cell.angle_gamma   90.00
#
_symmetry.space_group_name_H-M   'P 1'
#
loop_
_entity.id
_entity.type
_entity.pdbx_description
1 polymer ?
#
loop_
_entity_poly.entity_id
_entity_poly.type
_entity_poly.pdbx_seq_one_letter_code
_entity_poly.pdbx_strand_id
1 'polypeptide(L)'
;MAEADCGAVDGLTLDFNLANDWWAGTDDTLDIIFGPSYRATTIEHSPWRGETKRKDIDLKYAFGANKVRLRDINLISVLQEPEPHPITGDYWELQGLFLEANCTLSGRTIRVDKYDMVKKWLGTERSYPSVVWTGSFQPRDWNPE
;
A
#
# COMPACT_ATOMS: atom_id res chain seq x y z
N MET A 1 -23.58 14.34 -14.50
CA MET A 1 -22.71 15.46 -14.09
C MET A 1 -21.38 14.84 -13.69
N ALA A 2 -20.33 15.13 -14.49
CA ALA A 2 -18.92 14.73 -14.37
C ALA A 2 -18.62 13.41 -13.63
N GLU A 3 -18.77 12.28 -14.32
CA GLU A 3 -18.02 11.07 -13.97
C GLU A 3 -16.54 11.38 -14.23
N ALA A 4 -15.70 11.19 -13.22
CA ALA A 4 -14.30 11.59 -13.22
C ALA A 4 -13.54 10.86 -14.35
N ASP A 5 -13.13 11.60 -15.38
CA ASP A 5 -12.41 11.05 -16.53
C ASP A 5 -10.92 10.82 -16.16
N CYS A 6 -10.69 9.92 -15.21
CA CYS A 6 -9.38 9.44 -14.82
C CYS A 6 -9.17 8.02 -15.35
N GLY A 7 -9.06 7.89 -16.67
CA GLY A 7 -8.82 6.59 -17.30
C GLY A 7 -7.43 6.01 -17.00
N ALA A 8 -6.44 6.88 -16.80
CA ALA A 8 -5.06 6.52 -16.49
C ALA A 8 -4.38 7.55 -15.60
N VAL A 9 -3.38 7.09 -14.86
CA VAL A 9 -2.60 7.86 -13.91
C VAL A 9 -1.11 7.80 -14.25
N ASP A 10 -0.39 8.87 -13.95
CA ASP A 10 1.07 8.97 -14.10
C ASP A 10 1.81 9.23 -12.77
N GLY A 11 1.07 9.35 -11.68
CA GLY A 11 1.60 9.34 -10.32
C GLY A 11 0.70 8.53 -9.41
N LEU A 12 1.32 7.83 -8.46
CA LEU A 12 0.63 7.08 -7.41
C LEU A 12 1.44 7.23 -6.13
N THR A 13 0.78 7.66 -5.06
CA THR A 13 1.37 7.82 -3.73
C THR A 13 0.61 6.94 -2.75
N LEU A 14 1.34 6.23 -1.89
CA LEU A 14 0.83 5.44 -0.79
C LEU A 14 1.13 6.15 0.52
N ASP A 15 0.10 6.34 1.35
CA ASP A 15 0.26 6.67 2.76
C ASP A 15 -0.07 5.42 3.58
N PHE A 16 0.92 4.91 4.30
CA PHE A 16 0.84 3.69 5.10
C PHE A 16 1.05 4.02 6.57
N ASN A 17 0.11 3.62 7.44
CA ASN A 17 0.10 4.01 8.84
C ASN A 17 0.11 2.78 9.74
N LEU A 18 1.09 2.71 10.65
CA LEU A 18 1.10 1.74 11.74
C LEU A 18 0.36 2.31 12.95
N ALA A 19 -0.31 1.44 13.71
CA ALA A 19 -0.95 1.86 14.96
C ALA A 19 0.12 2.25 16.00
N ASN A 20 -0.25 3.09 16.96
CA ASN A 20 0.64 3.51 18.03
C ASN A 20 0.50 2.67 19.31
N ASP A 21 -0.11 1.49 19.20
CA ASP A 21 -0.28 0.55 20.31
C ASP A 21 1.04 -0.12 20.70
N TRP A 22 1.08 -0.73 21.88
CA TRP A 22 2.25 -1.50 22.30
C TRP A 22 2.46 -2.68 21.35
N TRP A 23 3.69 -2.83 20.88
CA TRP A 23 4.11 -3.87 19.91
C TRP A 23 3.55 -3.69 18.50
N ALA A 24 2.98 -2.53 18.17
CA ALA A 24 2.38 -2.31 16.84
C ALA A 24 3.40 -2.10 15.71
N GLY A 25 4.69 -2.02 16.02
CA GLY A 25 5.79 -2.00 15.05
C GLY A 25 6.29 -3.41 14.73
N THR A 26 7.21 -3.51 13.79
CA THR A 26 7.86 -4.76 13.40
C THR A 26 9.36 -4.53 13.23
N ASP A 27 10.15 -5.54 13.52
CA ASP A 27 11.56 -5.67 13.16
C ASP A 27 11.73 -6.15 11.69
N ASP A 28 10.66 -6.64 11.05
CA ASP A 28 10.68 -7.10 9.66
C ASP A 28 10.60 -5.96 8.62
N THR A 29 10.89 -6.30 7.38
CA THR A 29 10.65 -5.40 6.23
C THR A 29 9.21 -5.52 5.73
N LEU A 30 8.56 -4.38 5.50
CA LEU A 30 7.22 -4.32 4.91
C LEU A 30 7.29 -3.85 3.46
N ASP A 31 6.69 -4.63 2.56
CA ASP A 31 6.58 -4.30 1.14
C ASP A 31 5.14 -4.22 0.67
N ILE A 32 4.94 -3.60 -0.50
CA ILE A 32 3.66 -3.48 -1.17
C ILE A 32 3.71 -4.02 -2.61
N ILE A 33 2.66 -4.73 -3.01
CA ILE A 33 2.40 -5.14 -4.40
C ILE A 33 1.04 -4.62 -4.83
N PHE A 34 0.95 -4.14 -6.07
CA PHE A 34 -0.29 -3.63 -6.65
C PHE A 34 -0.79 -4.48 -7.82
N GLY A 35 -2.08 -4.82 -7.85
CA GLY A 35 -2.76 -5.33 -9.05
C GLY A 35 -2.02 -6.48 -9.75
N PRO A 36 -2.01 -6.56 -11.10
CA PRO A 36 -1.30 -7.59 -11.85
C PRO A 36 0.23 -7.46 -11.81
N SER A 37 0.78 -6.58 -10.96
CA SER A 37 2.22 -6.49 -10.71
C SER A 37 2.73 -7.73 -9.99
N TYR A 38 3.99 -8.07 -10.25
CA TYR A 38 4.75 -9.07 -9.51
C TYR A 38 5.94 -8.46 -8.76
N ARG A 39 6.05 -7.13 -8.69
CA ARG A 39 7.20 -6.45 -8.10
C ARG A 39 6.79 -5.75 -6.81
N ALA A 40 7.42 -6.19 -5.73
CA ALA A 40 7.26 -5.62 -4.41
C ALA A 40 8.05 -4.31 -4.31
N THR A 41 7.41 -3.27 -3.77
CA THR A 41 8.06 -2.01 -3.43
C THR A 41 8.15 -1.89 -1.92
N THR A 42 9.35 -1.66 -1.42
CA THR A 42 9.57 -1.53 0.02
C THR A 42 8.94 -0.26 0.58
N ILE A 43 8.10 -0.45 1.59
CA ILE A 43 7.52 0.62 2.38
C ILE A 43 8.56 1.06 3.41
N GLU A 44 9.03 0.15 4.26
CA GLU A 44 10.04 0.49 5.27
C GLU A 44 10.71 -0.76 5.84
N HIS A 45 11.95 -0.60 6.30
CA HIS A 45 12.67 -1.58 7.09
C HIS A 45 12.42 -1.34 8.58
N SER A 46 11.94 -2.36 9.28
CA SER A 46 11.69 -2.33 10.72
C SER A 46 10.90 -1.09 11.23
N PRO A 47 9.73 -0.76 10.64
CA PRO A 47 8.97 0.42 11.02
C PRO A 47 8.50 0.37 12.48
N TRP A 48 8.72 1.48 13.19
CA TRP A 48 8.26 1.62 14.56
C TRP A 48 6.74 1.87 14.64
N ARG A 49 6.15 1.55 15.80
CA ARG A 49 4.74 1.89 16.08
C ARG A 49 4.47 3.37 15.89
N GLY A 50 3.28 3.70 15.41
CA GLY A 50 2.80 5.06 15.18
C GLY A 50 3.48 5.78 14.01
N GLU A 51 4.36 5.10 13.25
CA GLU A 51 4.95 5.68 12.06
C GLU A 51 3.96 5.74 10.89
N THR A 52 4.03 6.87 10.19
CA THR A 52 3.38 7.06 8.88
C THR A 52 4.46 7.14 7.82
N LYS A 53 4.31 6.31 6.77
CA LYS A 53 5.18 6.30 5.60
C LYS A 53 4.41 6.73 4.38
N ARG A 54 4.83 7.86 3.82
CA ARG A 54 4.40 8.33 2.51
C ARG A 54 5.41 7.89 1.47
N LYS A 55 4.96 7.18 0.43
CA LYS A 55 5.80 6.63 -0.64
C LYS A 55 5.24 6.96 -2.01
N ASP A 56 6.06 7.59 -2.83
CA ASP A 56 5.78 7.70 -4.25
C ASP A 56 6.14 6.39 -4.94
N ILE A 57 5.14 5.78 -5.57
CA ILE A 57 5.29 4.49 -6.22
C ILE A 57 5.86 4.70 -7.62
N ASP A 58 7.03 4.11 -7.87
CA ASP A 58 7.58 4.03 -9.22
C ASP A 58 6.67 3.14 -10.08
N LEU A 59 5.81 3.77 -10.89
CA LEU A 59 4.88 3.07 -11.76
C LEU A 59 5.60 2.19 -12.79
N LYS A 60 6.80 2.59 -13.25
CA LYS A 60 7.58 1.81 -14.20
C LYS A 60 8.10 0.54 -13.55
N TYR A 61 8.57 0.65 -12.31
CA TYR A 61 9.01 -0.50 -11.54
C TYR A 61 7.83 -1.40 -11.17
N ALA A 62 6.78 -0.85 -10.56
CA ALA A 62 5.63 -1.60 -10.07
C ALA A 62 4.80 -2.20 -11.22
N PHE A 63 4.40 -1.42 -12.23
CA PHE A 63 3.47 -1.88 -13.25
C PHE A 63 4.12 -2.12 -14.63
N GLY A 64 5.41 -1.81 -14.80
CA GLY A 64 6.09 -1.92 -16.09
C GLY A 64 5.82 -0.75 -17.04
N ALA A 65 5.07 0.27 -16.63
CA ALA A 65 4.66 1.40 -17.46
C ALA A 65 4.70 2.73 -16.71
N ASN A 66 5.03 3.83 -17.40
CA ASN A 66 5.00 5.17 -16.81
C ASN A 66 3.59 5.73 -16.63
N LYS A 67 2.59 5.06 -17.22
CA LYS A 67 1.18 5.40 -17.15
C LYS A 67 0.39 4.12 -16.94
N VAL A 68 -0.48 4.10 -15.95
CA VAL A 68 -1.23 2.91 -15.54
C VAL A 68 -2.70 3.22 -15.62
N ARG A 69 -3.51 2.30 -16.16
CA ARG A 69 -4.96 2.50 -16.18
C ARG A 69 -5.48 2.42 -14.76
N LEU A 70 -6.39 3.32 -14.37
CA LEU A 70 -6.92 3.34 -13.01
C LEU A 70 -7.52 1.98 -12.59
N ARG A 71 -8.20 1.31 -13.54
CA ARG A 71 -8.79 -0.03 -13.34
C ARG A 71 -7.77 -1.14 -13.06
N ASP A 72 -6.50 -0.94 -13.39
CA ASP A 72 -5.43 -1.91 -13.12
C ASP A 72 -4.85 -1.70 -11.71
N ILE A 73 -5.16 -0.57 -11.05
CA ILE A 73 -4.88 -0.30 -9.62
C ILE A 73 -6.10 -0.74 -8.80
N ASN A 74 -6.39 -2.04 -8.85
CA ASN A 74 -7.60 -2.64 -8.28
C ASN A 74 -7.33 -3.56 -7.08
N LEU A 75 -6.06 -3.80 -6.77
CA LEU A 75 -5.62 -4.67 -5.69
C LEU A 75 -4.36 -4.09 -5.07
N ILE A 76 -4.24 -4.23 -3.76
CA ILE A 76 -3.03 -3.95 -3.00
C ILE A 76 -2.78 -5.11 -2.04
N SER A 77 -1.54 -5.56 -1.93
CA SER A 77 -1.13 -6.61 -0.99
C SER A 77 0.09 -6.15 -0.22
N VAL A 78 0.01 -6.26 1.10
CA VAL A 78 1.14 -6.00 2.00
C VAL A 78 1.85 -7.31 2.25
N LEU A 79 3.16 -7.30 2.03
CA LEU A 79 4.04 -8.41 2.32
C LEU A 79 4.88 -8.07 3.52
N GLN A 80 5.16 -9.09 4.30
CA GLN A 80 6.16 -9.06 5.35
C GLN A 80 7.30 -9.97 4.92
N GLU A 81 8.50 -9.42 4.86
CA GLU A 81 9.75 -10.13 4.65
C GLU A 81 10.44 -10.31 6.01
N PRO A 82 10.40 -11.53 6.57
CA PRO A 82 10.98 -11.81 7.88
C PRO A 82 12.48 -11.58 7.92
N GLU A 83 12.95 -10.82 8.90
CA GLU A 83 14.37 -10.61 9.16
C GLU A 83 14.87 -11.51 10.29
N PRO A 84 16.18 -11.81 10.38
CA PRO A 84 16.71 -12.61 11.48
C PRO A 84 16.63 -11.83 12.82
N HIS A 85 15.67 -12.18 13.66
CA HIS A 85 15.53 -11.64 15.02
C HIS A 85 15.26 -12.78 16.04
N PRO A 86 15.48 -12.59 17.35
CA PRO A 86 15.52 -13.68 18.33
C PRO A 86 14.14 -14.27 18.70
N ILE A 87 13.05 -13.72 18.16
CA ILE A 87 11.66 -14.13 18.44
C ILE A 87 11.11 -14.78 17.17
N THR A 88 10.37 -15.88 17.29
CA THR A 88 9.70 -16.49 16.14
C THR A 88 8.38 -15.78 15.87
N GLY A 89 8.26 -15.19 14.68
CA GLY A 89 7.08 -14.44 14.29
C GLY A 89 7.10 -13.03 14.85
N ASP A 90 6.79 -12.07 13.99
CA ASP A 90 6.73 -10.66 14.33
C ASP A 90 5.39 -10.07 13.89
N TYR A 91 4.59 -9.71 14.87
CA TYR A 91 3.25 -9.20 14.64
C TYR A 91 3.26 -7.68 14.86
N TRP A 92 2.56 -6.99 13.98
CA TRP A 92 2.44 -5.54 13.96
C TRP A 92 1.00 -5.14 13.65
N GLU A 93 0.66 -3.88 13.86
CA GLU A 93 -0.72 -3.42 13.69
C GLU A 93 -0.83 -2.38 12.58
N LEU A 94 -1.58 -2.73 11.54
CA LEU A 94 -1.96 -1.79 10.48
C LEU A 94 -3.08 -0.89 10.98
N GLN A 95 -2.78 0.41 11.14
CA GLN A 95 -3.80 1.42 11.42
C GLN A 95 -4.66 1.67 10.18
N GLY A 96 -4.03 1.84 9.03
CA GLY A 96 -4.73 2.04 7.77
C GLY A 96 -3.81 2.55 6.66
N LEU A 97 -4.36 2.63 5.46
CA LEU A 97 -3.70 3.14 4.27
C LEU A 97 -4.68 3.83 3.33
N PHE A 98 -4.17 4.75 2.55
CA PHE A 98 -4.89 5.35 1.43
C PHE A 98 -3.93 5.59 0.27
N LEU A 99 -4.51 5.74 -0.92
CA LEU A 99 -3.76 6.02 -2.14
C LEU A 99 -4.21 7.34 -2.72
N GLU A 100 -3.25 8.11 -3.20
CA GLU A 100 -3.47 9.28 -4.05
C GLU A 100 -2.93 8.97 -5.45
N ALA A 101 -3.63 9.39 -6.50
CA ALA A 101 -3.17 9.19 -7.87
C ALA A 101 -3.40 10.43 -8.72
N ASN A 102 -2.43 10.76 -9.56
CA ASN A 102 -2.50 11.89 -10.48
C ASN A 102 -3.00 11.45 -11.86
N CYS A 103 -4.11 12.03 -12.30
CA CYS A 103 -4.73 11.70 -13.59
C CYS A 103 -3.97 12.33 -14.77
N THR A 104 -3.51 11.50 -15.71
CA THR A 104 -2.63 11.93 -16.81
C THR A 104 -3.21 13.05 -17.69
N LEU A 105 -4.53 13.04 -17.94
CA LEU A 105 -5.16 13.97 -18.89
C LEU A 105 -5.61 15.28 -18.26
N SER A 106 -6.15 15.21 -17.04
CA SER A 106 -6.73 16.36 -16.35
C SER A 106 -5.77 17.03 -15.37
N GLY A 107 -4.67 16.35 -15.00
CA GLY A 107 -3.75 16.78 -13.94
C GLY A 107 -4.39 16.87 -12.56
N ARG A 108 -5.59 16.27 -12.39
CA ARG A 108 -6.30 16.24 -11.11
C ARG A 108 -5.80 15.07 -10.29
N THR A 109 -5.68 15.30 -8.98
CA THR A 109 -5.49 14.22 -8.01
C THR A 109 -6.84 13.59 -7.66
N ILE A 110 -6.83 12.27 -7.59
CA ILE A 110 -7.91 11.46 -7.02
C ILE A 110 -7.35 10.63 -5.87
N ARG A 111 -8.20 10.26 -4.91
CA ARG A 111 -7.82 9.48 -3.73
C ARG A 111 -8.76 8.32 -3.50
N VAL A 112 -8.24 7.26 -2.89
CA VAL A 112 -9.05 6.18 -2.30
C VAL A 112 -8.61 5.93 -0.87
N ASP A 113 -9.54 6.15 0.05
CA ASP A 113 -9.36 6.08 1.51
C ASP A 113 -10.22 5.00 2.17
N LYS A 114 -10.73 4.07 1.36
CA LYS A 114 -11.50 2.89 1.80
C LYS A 114 -10.85 2.09 2.93
N TYR A 115 -9.53 2.17 3.08
CA TYR A 115 -8.74 1.46 4.08
C TYR A 115 -8.05 2.41 5.07
N ASP A 116 -8.53 3.65 5.23
CA ASP A 116 -7.99 4.62 6.19
C ASP A 116 -8.03 4.12 7.65
N MET A 117 -8.96 3.22 7.96
CA MET A 117 -9.15 2.63 9.28
C MET A 117 -9.31 1.10 9.21
N VAL A 118 -8.20 0.39 9.03
CA VAL A 118 -8.16 -1.09 9.06
C VAL A 118 -8.10 -1.61 10.50
N LYS A 119 -7.20 -1.05 11.33
CA LYS A 119 -6.97 -1.43 12.74
C LYS A 119 -6.87 -2.94 12.96
N LYS A 120 -5.83 -3.55 12.39
CA LYS A 120 -5.68 -5.00 12.39
C LYS A 120 -4.25 -5.43 12.67
N TRP A 121 -4.11 -6.35 13.61
CA TRP A 121 -2.88 -7.09 13.85
C TRP A 121 -2.61 -8.06 12.69
N LEU A 122 -1.42 -7.93 12.11
CA LEU A 122 -0.91 -8.67 10.96
C LEU A 122 0.46 -9.24 11.34
N GLY A 123 0.90 -10.27 10.63
CA GLY A 123 2.12 -10.97 10.96
C GLY A 123 2.19 -12.32 10.27
N THR A 124 3.37 -12.91 10.31
CA THR A 124 3.60 -14.27 9.82
C THR A 124 4.60 -14.98 10.74
N GLU A 125 4.41 -16.27 10.95
CA GLU A 125 5.41 -17.13 11.60
C GLU A 125 6.35 -17.79 10.58
N ARG A 126 6.13 -17.54 9.28
CA ARG A 126 6.97 -18.08 8.22
C ARG A 126 8.32 -17.40 8.25
N SER A 127 9.36 -18.12 7.84
CA SER A 127 10.73 -17.59 7.72
C SER A 127 11.04 -17.06 6.30
N TYR A 128 10.01 -16.75 5.52
CA TYR A 128 10.13 -16.28 4.14
C TYR A 128 9.01 -15.28 3.82
N PRO A 129 9.22 -14.41 2.81
CA PRO A 129 8.24 -13.39 2.46
C PRO A 129 6.84 -13.95 2.26
N SER A 130 5.84 -13.32 2.87
CA SER A 130 4.46 -13.75 2.75
C SER A 130 3.49 -12.56 2.75
N VAL A 131 2.39 -12.71 2.00
CA VAL A 131 1.31 -11.73 2.00
C VAL A 131 0.54 -11.84 3.32
N VAL A 132 0.53 -10.76 4.09
CA VAL A 132 -0.15 -10.70 5.39
C VAL A 132 -1.48 -9.94 5.32
N TRP A 133 -1.67 -9.10 4.31
CA TRP A 133 -2.93 -8.39 4.08
C TRP A 133 -3.16 -8.08 2.61
N THR A 134 -4.42 -8.05 2.19
CA THR A 134 -4.84 -7.68 0.83
C THR A 134 -6.11 -6.84 0.87
N GLY A 135 -6.14 -5.79 0.07
CA GLY A 135 -7.31 -4.94 -0.16
C GLY A 135 -7.62 -4.83 -1.65
N SER A 136 -8.89 -4.71 -2.00
CA SER A 136 -9.33 -4.46 -3.39
C SER A 136 -10.03 -3.12 -3.54
N PHE A 137 -9.87 -2.52 -4.73
CA PHE A 137 -10.46 -1.25 -5.12
C PHE A 137 -11.27 -1.43 -6.39
N GLN A 138 -12.34 -0.67 -6.49
CA GLN A 138 -13.08 -0.48 -7.73
C GLN A 138 -12.87 0.96 -8.22
N PRO A 139 -13.01 1.24 -9.54
CA PRO A 139 -12.89 2.61 -10.05
C PRO A 139 -13.78 3.63 -9.30
N ARG A 140 -14.95 3.20 -8.83
CA ARG A 140 -15.88 4.02 -8.04
C ARG A 140 -15.43 4.32 -6.60
N ASP A 141 -14.44 3.59 -6.09
CA ASP A 141 -13.89 3.84 -4.76
C ASP A 141 -12.95 5.07 -4.78
N TRP A 142 -12.55 5.53 -5.97
CA TRP A 142 -11.72 6.70 -6.17
C TRP A 142 -12.56 7.97 -6.26
N ASN A 143 -12.24 8.95 -5.43
CA ASN A 143 -12.91 10.24 -5.35
C ASN A 143 -11.94 11.37 -5.69
N PRO A 144 -12.42 12.52 -6.21
CA PRO A 144 -11.60 13.73 -6.25
C PRO A 144 -11.07 14.06 -4.86
N GLU A 145 -9.81 14.50 -4.77
CA GLU A 145 -9.22 15.05 -3.55
C GLU A 145 -9.94 16.34 -3.10
#